data_AF-E5ARA2-F1
#
_entry.id   AF-E5ARA2-F1
#
_cell.length_a   1.000
_cell.length_b   1.000
_cell.length_c   1.000
_cell.angle_alpha   90.00
_cell.angle_beta   90.00
_cell.angle_gamma   90.00
#
_symmetry.space_group_name_H-M   'P 1'
#
loop_
_entity.id
_entity.type
_entity.pdbx_description
1 polymer ?
#
loop_
_entity_poly.entity_id
_entity_poly.type
_entity_poly.pdbx_seq_one_letter_code
_entity_poly.pdbx_strand_id
1 'polypeptide(L)'
;MKAEFYFHELTARCIPIVTDTIASEKIAKKHDFEVVNFNDFDFSNHQNTALILIATYESYEKLKYLWDICNSTVMHLSMVKSDCSPQTIDYALTKLLSVRFNDALKRRSDAYADMLSTYCVELGSQGESIFCQFSEEVLVVNNSDCFDGILFLCNNADQKNKISHSPSKIYGMLPYRKQSTNHQR
;
A
#
# COMPACT_ATOMS: atom_id res chain seq x y z
N MET A 1 0.47 -9.13 12.44
CA MET A 1 -0.30 -8.06 13.12
C MET A 1 -1.42 -7.55 12.17
N LYS A 2 -2.60 -7.14 12.66
CA LYS A 2 -3.61 -6.47 11.78
C LYS A 2 -3.22 -5.01 11.56
N ALA A 3 -3.57 -4.45 10.41
CA ALA A 3 -3.23 -3.06 10.05
C ALA A 3 -3.73 -2.03 11.08
N GLU A 4 -4.91 -2.23 11.64
CA GLU A 4 -5.51 -1.34 12.66
C GLU A 4 -4.62 -1.23 13.91
N PHE A 5 -4.13 -2.37 14.40
CA PHE A 5 -3.21 -2.40 15.54
C PHE A 5 -1.90 -1.69 15.20
N TYR A 6 -1.34 -1.94 14.01
CA TYR A 6 -0.11 -1.28 13.58
C TYR A 6 -0.23 0.25 13.61
N PHE A 7 -1.30 0.80 13.01
CA PHE A 7 -1.49 2.25 12.97
C PHE A 7 -1.83 2.84 14.34
N HIS A 8 -2.54 2.08 15.19
CA HIS A 8 -2.74 2.48 16.58
C HIS A 8 -1.41 2.63 17.32
N GLU A 9 -0.55 1.60 17.30
CA GLU A 9 0.76 1.63 17.96
C GLU A 9 1.67 2.71 17.37
N LEU A 10 1.64 2.93 16.04
CA LEU A 10 2.37 4.01 15.37
C LEU A 10 1.95 5.40 15.89
N THR A 11 0.64 5.65 15.94
CA THR A 11 0.12 6.94 16.40
C THR A 11 0.36 7.16 17.89
N ALA A 12 0.42 6.09 18.68
CA ALA A 12 0.76 6.09 20.09
C ALA A 12 2.27 6.15 20.39
N ARG A 13 3.14 6.11 19.36
CA ARG A 13 4.61 6.08 19.49
C ARG A 13 5.16 4.81 20.17
N CYS A 14 4.39 3.72 20.14
CA CYS A 14 4.78 2.44 20.74
C CYS A 14 5.62 1.56 19.81
N ILE A 15 5.78 1.94 18.54
CA ILE A 15 6.69 1.26 17.61
C ILE A 15 7.89 2.16 17.29
N PRO A 16 9.12 1.61 17.27
CA PRO A 16 10.29 2.37 16.91
C PRO A 16 10.30 2.77 15.44
N ILE A 17 11.02 3.85 15.16
CA ILE A 17 11.42 4.21 13.81
C ILE A 17 12.82 3.69 13.55
N VAL A 18 12.98 2.88 12.50
CA VAL A 18 14.29 2.43 12.02
C VAL A 18 14.82 3.45 11.01
N THR A 19 16.02 3.98 11.27
CA THR A 19 16.64 5.03 10.46
C THR A 19 18.04 4.67 10.00
N ASP A 20 18.46 5.16 8.84
CA ASP A 20 19.80 4.94 8.28
C ASP A 20 20.72 6.18 8.31
N THR A 21 20.20 7.33 8.76
CA THR A 21 20.95 8.60 8.78
C THR A 21 20.68 9.41 10.03
N ILE A 22 21.68 10.20 10.47
CA ILE A 22 21.56 11.12 11.61
C ILE A 22 20.44 12.15 11.39
N ALA A 23 20.22 12.57 10.13
CA ALA A 23 19.16 13.52 9.81
C ALA A 23 17.77 12.93 10.05
N SER A 24 17.50 11.72 9.57
CA SER A 24 16.23 11.03 9.80
C SER A 24 16.03 10.67 11.27
N GLU A 25 17.08 10.26 11.99
CA GLU A 25 17.05 10.03 13.43
C GLU A 25 16.61 11.30 14.21
N LYS A 26 17.23 12.45 13.91
CA LYS A 26 16.87 13.72 14.57
C LYS A 26 15.42 14.08 14.36
N ILE A 27 14.90 13.89 13.15
CA ILE A 27 13.50 14.17 12.83
C ILE A 27 12.58 13.16 13.52
N ALA A 28 12.88 11.86 13.51
CA ALA A 28 12.08 10.87 14.21
C ALA A 28 11.99 11.16 15.73
N LYS A 29 13.12 11.50 16.36
CA LYS A 29 13.16 11.94 17.77
C LYS A 29 12.37 13.21 18.04
N LYS A 30 12.35 14.17 17.10
CA LYS A 30 11.51 15.38 17.19
C LYS A 30 10.01 15.04 17.24
N HIS A 31 9.60 13.89 16.68
CA HIS A 31 8.23 13.38 16.73
C HIS A 31 7.98 12.39 17.87
N ASP A 32 8.86 12.36 18.89
CA ASP A 32 8.75 11.53 20.10
C ASP A 32 8.80 10.01 19.83
N PHE A 33 9.50 9.59 18.78
CA PHE A 33 9.73 8.16 18.52
C PHE A 33 11.03 7.67 19.16
N GLU A 34 10.99 6.43 19.64
CA GLU A 34 12.20 5.62 19.78
C GLU A 34 12.83 5.40 18.40
N VAL A 35 14.16 5.47 18.33
CA VAL A 35 14.89 5.29 17.07
C VAL A 35 15.89 4.16 17.19
N VAL A 36 15.90 3.28 16.19
CA VAL A 36 16.84 2.18 16.06
C VAL A 36 17.64 2.36 14.76
N ASN A 37 18.95 2.13 14.79
CA ASN A 37 19.74 2.15 13.57
C ASN A 37 19.32 1.01 12.64
N PHE A 38 19.30 1.24 11.33
CA PHE A 38 18.97 0.22 10.34
C PHE A 38 19.76 -1.08 10.49
N ASN A 39 21.06 -0.99 10.79
CA ASN A 39 21.90 -2.18 10.91
C ASN A 39 21.73 -2.92 12.25
N ASP A 40 21.11 -2.27 13.24
CA ASP A 40 20.93 -2.83 14.59
C ASP A 40 19.54 -3.45 14.78
N PHE A 41 18.60 -3.21 13.86
CA PHE A 41 17.25 -3.75 13.95
C PHE A 41 17.21 -5.22 13.50
N ASP A 42 16.65 -6.09 14.36
CA ASP A 42 16.46 -7.50 14.02
C ASP A 42 15.19 -7.71 13.19
N PHE A 43 15.34 -7.78 11.87
CA PHE A 43 14.26 -8.04 10.91
C PHE A 43 13.79 -9.51 10.90
N SER A 44 14.52 -10.43 11.52
CA SER A 44 14.22 -11.87 11.53
C SER A 44 13.23 -12.26 12.63
N ASN A 45 13.04 -11.40 13.63
CA ASN A 45 12.11 -11.61 14.72
C ASN A 45 10.68 -11.17 14.35
N HIS A 46 9.74 -12.11 14.32
CA HIS A 46 8.33 -11.87 14.02
C HIS A 46 7.58 -11.01 15.05
N GLN A 47 8.12 -10.86 16.25
CA GLN A 47 7.54 -10.00 17.29
C GLN A 47 7.91 -8.53 17.07
N ASN A 48 8.99 -8.27 16.31
CA ASN A 48 9.42 -6.91 16.06
C ASN A 48 8.47 -6.20 15.10
N THR A 49 8.19 -4.94 15.39
CA THR A 49 7.36 -4.05 14.56
C THR A 49 8.05 -2.70 14.46
N ALA A 50 8.13 -2.13 13.25
CA ALA A 50 8.77 -0.83 13.07
C ALA A 50 8.28 -0.07 11.83
N LEU A 51 8.41 1.26 11.90
CA LEU A 51 8.38 2.14 10.73
C LEU A 51 9.81 2.38 10.24
N ILE A 52 10.10 2.09 8.97
CA ILE A 52 11.41 2.27 8.37
C ILE A 52 11.46 3.58 7.59
N LEU A 53 12.44 4.42 7.89
CA LEU A 53 12.82 5.62 7.13
C LEU A 53 14.22 5.41 6.54
N ILE A 54 14.27 5.12 5.24
CA ILE A 54 15.55 4.98 4.52
C ILE A 54 15.76 6.24 3.67
N ALA A 55 16.90 6.90 3.88
CA ALA A 55 17.31 8.08 3.13
C ALA A 55 18.49 7.81 2.17
N THR A 56 19.16 6.66 2.27
CA THR A 56 20.33 6.31 1.47
C THR A 56 20.05 5.17 0.49
N TYR A 57 20.69 5.22 -0.69
CA TYR A 57 20.61 4.14 -1.67
C TYR A 57 21.22 2.83 -1.15
N GLU A 58 22.30 2.88 -0.38
CA GLU A 58 22.94 1.69 0.19
C GLU A 58 21.97 0.90 1.07
N SER A 59 21.32 1.58 2.01
CA SER A 59 20.36 0.95 2.92
C SER A 59 19.08 0.53 2.18
N TYR A 60 18.72 1.19 1.08
CA TYR A 60 17.61 0.76 0.23
C TYR A 60 17.89 -0.56 -0.47
N GLU A 61 19.10 -0.79 -0.99
CA GLU A 61 19.47 -2.08 -1.56
C GLU A 61 19.46 -3.19 -0.51
N LYS A 62 19.94 -2.91 0.72
CA LYS A 62 19.83 -3.85 1.85
C LYS A 62 18.37 -4.15 2.18
N LEU A 63 17.50 -3.13 2.20
CA LEU A 63 16.07 -3.31 2.46
C LEU A 63 15.38 -4.19 1.41
N LYS A 64 15.77 -4.09 0.12
CA LYS A 64 15.22 -4.98 -0.92
C LYS A 64 15.54 -6.44 -0.63
N TYR A 65 16.76 -6.74 -0.22
CA TYR A 65 17.15 -8.10 0.16
C TYR A 65 16.30 -8.62 1.33
N LEU A 66 15.97 -7.74 2.28
CA LEU A 66 15.11 -8.08 3.40
C LEU A 66 13.65 -8.37 2.99
N TRP A 67 13.15 -7.94 1.83
CA TRP A 67 11.76 -8.21 1.45
C TRP A 67 11.42 -9.69 1.36
N ASP A 68 12.41 -10.53 1.03
CA ASP A 68 12.21 -11.98 0.89
C ASP A 68 12.41 -12.75 2.20
N ILE A 69 13.12 -12.17 3.17
CA ILE A 69 13.55 -12.86 4.40
C ILE A 69 13.08 -12.20 5.70
N CYS A 70 12.46 -11.02 5.61
CA CYS A 70 11.93 -10.30 6.76
C CYS A 70 10.74 -11.06 7.35
N ASN A 71 10.82 -11.33 8.65
CA ASN A 71 9.74 -11.95 9.40
C ASN A 71 9.03 -10.93 10.32
N SER A 72 9.64 -9.76 10.53
CA SER A 72 9.09 -8.66 11.33
C SER A 72 7.95 -7.92 10.60
N THR A 73 7.09 -7.22 11.36
CA THR A 73 6.05 -6.36 10.77
C THR A 73 6.61 -4.97 10.49
N VAL A 74 6.86 -4.65 9.23
CA VAL A 74 7.47 -3.37 8.86
C VAL A 74 6.61 -2.56 7.89
N MET A 75 6.60 -1.24 8.08
CA MET A 75 6.13 -0.29 7.07
C MET A 75 7.31 0.56 6.63
N HIS A 76 7.53 0.68 5.33
CA HIS A 76 8.62 1.50 4.78
C HIS A 76 8.06 2.79 4.16
N LEU A 77 8.55 3.94 4.63
CA LEU A 77 8.33 5.21 3.95
C LEU A 77 9.41 5.37 2.86
N SER A 78 9.01 5.20 1.61
CA SER A 78 9.93 5.23 0.47
C SER A 78 10.43 6.64 0.17
N MET A 79 11.47 7.08 0.88
CA MET A 79 12.05 8.42 0.73
C MET A 79 13.22 8.46 -0.27
N VAL A 80 14.01 7.39 -0.40
CA VAL A 80 15.25 7.35 -1.22
C VAL A 80 15.07 7.76 -2.69
N LYS A 81 13.91 7.49 -3.27
CA LYS A 81 13.59 7.85 -4.66
C LYS A 81 13.05 9.28 -4.80
N SER A 82 13.08 10.05 -3.73
CA SER A 82 12.50 11.38 -3.59
C SER A 82 13.44 12.28 -2.78
N ASP A 83 12.99 13.50 -2.49
CA ASP A 83 13.74 14.40 -1.62
C ASP A 83 13.83 13.84 -0.19
N CYS A 84 15.05 13.58 0.27
CA CYS A 84 15.36 13.12 1.63
C CYS A 84 15.78 14.26 2.58
N SER A 85 15.47 15.52 2.22
CA SER A 85 15.74 16.65 3.09
C SER A 85 15.02 16.49 4.45
N PRO A 86 15.58 17.02 5.55
CA PRO A 86 14.94 16.98 6.86
C PRO A 86 13.51 17.52 6.85
N GLN A 87 13.24 18.54 6.04
CA GLN A 87 11.92 19.16 5.88
C GLN A 87 10.92 18.19 5.25
N THR A 88 11.34 17.44 4.22
CA THR A 88 10.47 16.47 3.55
C THR A 88 10.19 15.27 4.45
N ILE A 89 11.18 14.80 5.22
CA ILE A 89 10.96 13.75 6.23
C ILE A 89 9.97 14.23 7.31
N ASP A 90 10.18 15.43 7.85
CA ASP A 90 9.33 16.02 8.89
C ASP A 90 7.88 16.20 8.41
N TYR A 91 7.71 16.70 7.19
CA TYR A 91 6.43 16.82 6.54
C TYR A 91 5.74 15.47 6.35
N ALA A 92 6.47 14.47 5.85
CA ALA A 92 5.90 13.15 5.56
C ALA A 92 5.45 12.44 6.85
N LEU A 93 6.25 12.50 7.92
CA LEU A 93 5.85 11.99 9.24
C LEU A 93 4.64 12.74 9.79
N THR A 94 4.65 14.07 9.75
CA THR A 94 3.51 14.90 10.20
C THR A 94 2.23 14.51 9.48
N LYS A 95 2.30 14.33 8.15
CA LYS A 95 1.15 13.92 7.35
C LYS A 95 0.70 12.52 7.68
N LEU A 96 1.62 11.55 7.71
CA LEU A 96 1.32 10.17 8.08
C LEU A 96 0.55 10.12 9.41
N LEU A 97 1.04 10.84 10.42
CA LEU A 97 0.45 10.86 11.77
C LEU A 97 -0.88 11.61 11.86
N SER A 98 -1.15 12.54 10.95
CA SER A 98 -2.41 13.26 10.89
C SER A 98 -3.56 12.49 10.22
N VAL A 99 -3.27 11.36 9.56
CA VAL A 99 -4.28 10.58 8.85
C VAL A 99 -5.16 9.82 9.83
N ARG A 100 -6.49 9.92 9.63
CA ARG A 100 -7.47 9.07 10.31
C ARG A 100 -7.49 7.68 9.68
N PHE A 101 -6.51 6.83 10.04
CA PHE A 101 -6.34 5.51 9.43
C PHE A 101 -7.55 4.60 9.63
N ASN A 102 -8.21 4.64 10.79
CA ASN A 102 -9.40 3.83 11.04
C ASN A 102 -10.51 4.14 10.04
N ASP A 103 -10.76 5.43 9.76
CA ASP A 103 -11.75 5.85 8.77
C ASP A 103 -11.34 5.44 7.35
N ALA A 104 -10.04 5.47 7.04
CA ALA A 104 -9.53 5.06 5.73
C ALA A 104 -9.61 3.53 5.52
N LEU A 105 -9.24 2.75 6.54
CA LEU A 105 -9.30 1.28 6.53
C LEU A 105 -10.75 0.80 6.48
N LYS A 106 -11.64 1.39 7.28
CA LYS A 106 -13.07 1.09 7.24
C LYS A 106 -13.67 1.37 5.86
N ARG A 107 -13.43 2.55 5.29
CA ARG A 107 -13.89 2.87 3.92
C ARG A 107 -13.37 1.89 2.88
N ARG A 108 -12.12 1.43 2.99
CA ARG A 108 -11.58 0.40 2.08
C ARG A 108 -12.27 -0.95 2.29
N SER A 109 -12.47 -1.35 3.55
CA SER A 109 -13.18 -2.59 3.88
C SER A 109 -14.60 -2.58 3.32
N ASP A 110 -15.35 -1.49 3.54
CA ASP A 110 -16.71 -1.32 3.02
C ASP A 110 -16.72 -1.33 1.49
N ALA A 111 -15.77 -0.64 0.83
CA ALA A 111 -15.65 -0.65 -0.62
C ALA A 111 -15.33 -2.05 -1.19
N TYR A 112 -14.50 -2.83 -0.51
CA TYR A 112 -14.22 -4.21 -0.93
C TYR A 112 -15.43 -5.12 -0.72
N ALA A 113 -16.15 -4.97 0.39
CA ALA A 113 -17.38 -5.72 0.62
C ALA A 113 -18.43 -5.40 -0.46
N ASP A 114 -18.65 -4.12 -0.77
CA ASP A 114 -19.52 -3.68 -1.85
C ASP A 114 -19.08 -4.30 -3.20
N MET A 115 -17.80 -4.17 -3.56
CA MET A 115 -17.24 -4.68 -4.81
C MET A 115 -17.37 -6.19 -4.97
N LEU A 116 -17.10 -6.95 -3.89
CA LEU A 116 -17.19 -8.42 -3.90
C LEU A 116 -18.65 -8.92 -3.88
N SER A 117 -19.61 -8.09 -3.48
CA SER A 117 -21.03 -8.42 -3.48
C SER A 117 -21.73 -8.18 -4.82
N THR A 118 -21.05 -7.52 -5.77
CA THR A 118 -21.60 -7.15 -7.07
C THR A 118 -20.87 -7.83 -8.21
N TYR A 119 -21.61 -8.33 -9.19
CA TYR A 119 -21.05 -8.96 -10.39
C TYR A 119 -20.37 -7.95 -11.34
N CYS A 120 -20.76 -6.67 -11.27
CA CYS A 120 -20.21 -5.60 -12.09
C CYS A 120 -20.12 -4.31 -11.27
N VAL A 121 -18.99 -3.60 -11.39
CA VAL A 121 -18.75 -2.29 -10.76
C VAL A 121 -18.37 -1.29 -11.83
N GLU A 122 -19.07 -0.15 -11.86
CA GLU A 122 -18.67 0.98 -12.68
C GLU A 122 -17.81 1.96 -11.86
N LEU A 123 -16.61 2.25 -12.35
CA LEU A 123 -15.67 3.20 -11.80
C LEU A 123 -15.66 4.45 -12.69
N GLY A 124 -16.30 5.53 -12.23
CA GLY A 124 -16.33 6.80 -12.95
C GLY A 124 -15.23 7.78 -12.51
N SER A 125 -14.56 8.43 -13.46
CA SER A 125 -13.68 9.58 -13.23
C SER A 125 -13.79 10.59 -14.38
N GLN A 126 -14.08 11.86 -14.05
CA GLN A 126 -14.05 13.00 -14.98
C GLN A 126 -14.70 12.78 -16.36
N GLY A 127 -15.86 12.10 -16.40
CA GLY A 127 -16.60 11.86 -17.64
C GLY A 127 -16.24 10.55 -18.36
N GLU A 128 -15.27 9.81 -17.84
CA GLU A 128 -14.93 8.46 -18.27
C GLU A 128 -15.45 7.45 -17.26
N SER A 129 -15.84 6.26 -17.72
CA SER A 129 -16.18 5.15 -16.83
C SER A 129 -15.50 3.85 -17.26
N ILE A 130 -15.12 3.06 -16.27
CA ILE A 130 -14.57 1.72 -16.44
C ILE A 130 -15.57 0.75 -15.82
N PHE A 131 -16.02 -0.23 -16.58
CA PHE A 131 -16.83 -1.34 -16.07
C PHE A 131 -15.91 -2.51 -15.70
N CYS A 132 -15.96 -2.91 -14.43
CA CYS A 132 -15.24 -4.07 -13.91
C CYS A 132 -16.24 -5.19 -13.66
N GLN A 133 -16.22 -6.23 -14.50
CA GLN A 133 -17.05 -7.41 -14.33
C GLN A 133 -16.25 -8.52 -13.63
N PHE A 134 -16.78 -9.05 -12.54
CA PHE A 134 -16.16 -10.12 -11.77
C PHE A 134 -16.76 -11.45 -12.21
N SER A 135 -15.96 -12.29 -12.87
CA SER A 135 -16.35 -13.62 -13.35
C SER A 135 -15.37 -14.67 -12.86
N GLU A 136 -15.85 -15.88 -12.59
CA GLU A 136 -14.99 -17.04 -12.26
C GLU A 136 -14.17 -17.50 -13.46
N GLU A 137 -14.67 -17.22 -14.67
CA GLU A 137 -14.03 -17.52 -15.95
C GLU A 137 -13.57 -16.24 -16.64
N VAL A 138 -12.33 -16.22 -17.11
CA VAL A 138 -11.74 -15.11 -17.86
C VAL A 138 -11.87 -15.40 -19.35
N LEU A 139 -12.69 -14.63 -20.06
CA LEU A 139 -12.69 -14.62 -21.52
C LEU A 139 -11.74 -13.52 -22.01
N VAL A 140 -10.58 -13.91 -22.56
CA VAL A 140 -9.67 -12.95 -23.21
C VAL A 140 -10.09 -12.79 -24.68
N VAL A 141 -10.82 -11.73 -24.99
CA VAL A 141 -11.13 -11.38 -26.38
C VAL A 141 -10.00 -10.54 -26.93
N ASN A 142 -9.14 -11.16 -27.75
CA ASN A 142 -8.09 -10.44 -28.45
C ASN A 142 -8.66 -9.87 -29.75
N ASN A 143 -9.24 -8.67 -29.70
CA ASN A 143 -9.67 -7.96 -30.90
C ASN A 143 -8.57 -6.96 -31.27
N SER A 144 -8.02 -7.09 -32.49
CA SER A 144 -6.78 -6.46 -32.94
C SER A 144 -6.80 -4.93 -33.03
N ASP A 145 -7.94 -4.27 -32.80
CA ASP A 145 -8.13 -2.88 -33.22
C ASP A 145 -8.67 -1.91 -32.15
N CYS A 146 -9.06 -2.39 -30.95
CA CYS A 146 -9.46 -1.53 -29.83
C CYS A 146 -9.02 -2.12 -28.49
N PHE A 147 -8.35 -1.33 -27.65
CA PHE A 147 -8.05 -1.72 -26.27
C PHE A 147 -9.29 -1.53 -25.40
N ASP A 148 -10.14 -2.55 -25.33
CA ASP A 148 -11.11 -2.70 -24.23
C ASP A 148 -10.37 -3.29 -23.03
N GLY A 149 -9.76 -2.42 -22.23
CA GLY A 149 -8.95 -2.83 -21.09
C GLY A 149 -9.78 -3.50 -19.99
N ILE A 150 -9.59 -4.80 -19.78
CA ILE A 150 -10.16 -5.53 -18.65
C ILE A 150 -9.19 -5.45 -17.46
N LEU A 151 -9.65 -4.91 -16.33
CA LEU A 151 -8.89 -4.88 -15.08
C LEU A 151 -9.12 -6.19 -14.31
N PHE A 152 -8.06 -6.97 -14.12
CA PHE A 152 -8.10 -8.22 -13.36
C PHE A 152 -7.82 -7.99 -11.87
N LEU A 153 -8.78 -8.34 -11.02
CA LEU A 153 -8.57 -8.45 -9.56
C LEU A 153 -8.69 -9.92 -9.17
N CYS A 154 -7.57 -10.63 -9.23
CA CYS A 154 -7.52 -12.05 -8.92
C CYS A 154 -7.25 -12.24 -7.41
N ASN A 155 -8.29 -12.60 -6.64
CA ASN A 155 -8.17 -12.83 -5.18
C ASN A 155 -7.97 -14.32 -4.82
N ASN A 156 -7.81 -15.20 -5.82
CA ASN A 156 -7.62 -16.64 -5.62
C ASN A 156 -6.13 -17.01 -5.83
N ALA A 157 -5.51 -17.62 -4.81
CA ALA A 157 -4.11 -18.04 -4.83
C ALA A 157 -3.81 -19.04 -5.97
N ASP A 158 -4.76 -19.90 -6.33
CA ASP A 158 -4.59 -20.90 -7.38
C ASP A 158 -4.59 -20.29 -8.79
N GLN A 159 -5.33 -19.20 -8.99
CA GLN A 159 -5.38 -18.51 -10.28
C GLN A 159 -4.15 -17.60 -10.51
N LYS A 160 -3.52 -17.11 -9.44
CA LYS A 160 -2.29 -16.31 -9.50
C LYS A 160 -1.13 -17.05 -10.18
N ASN A 161 -1.05 -18.37 -10.00
CA ASN A 161 -0.05 -19.23 -10.63
C ASN A 161 -0.30 -19.49 -12.13
N LYS A 162 -1.55 -19.36 -12.59
CA LYS A 162 -1.90 -19.54 -14.02
C LYS A 162 -1.65 -18.29 -14.86
N ILE A 163 -1.81 -17.10 -14.26
CA ILE A 163 -1.68 -15.81 -14.97
C ILE A 163 -0.22 -15.36 -15.12
N SER A 164 0.70 -15.86 -14.29
CA SER A 164 2.14 -15.51 -14.31
C SER A 164 2.88 -15.85 -15.62
N HIS A 165 2.23 -16.53 -16.56
CA HIS A 165 2.79 -16.96 -17.84
C HIS A 165 2.34 -16.08 -19.03
N SER A 166 1.59 -15.00 -18.81
CA SER A 166 1.15 -14.08 -19.88
C SER A 166 1.68 -12.64 -19.67
N PRO A 167 2.08 -11.90 -20.73
CA PRO A 167 3.07 -10.81 -20.61
C PRO A 167 2.54 -9.43 -20.20
N SER A 168 1.27 -9.26 -19.84
CA SER A 168 0.68 -7.94 -19.60
C SER A 168 0.45 -7.68 -18.12
N LYS A 169 1.44 -7.10 -17.43
CA LYS A 169 1.30 -6.56 -16.07
C LYS A 169 0.76 -5.13 -16.14
N ILE A 170 -0.40 -4.86 -15.53
CA ILE A 170 -0.85 -3.50 -15.21
C ILE A 170 -1.25 -3.45 -13.74
N TYR A 171 -0.66 -2.52 -12.99
CA TYR A 171 -1.07 -2.15 -11.63
C TYR A 171 -1.60 -0.72 -11.66
N GLY A 172 -2.81 -0.49 -11.15
CA GLY A 172 -3.37 0.84 -10.97
C GLY A 172 -4.59 0.84 -10.04
N MET A 173 -4.61 1.74 -9.06
CA MET A 173 -5.76 2.04 -8.20
C MET A 173 -6.30 3.42 -8.57
N LEU A 174 -7.61 3.54 -8.84
CA LEU A 174 -8.31 4.82 -8.96
C LEU A 174 -9.26 5.03 -7.76
N PRO A 175 -9.52 6.28 -7.34
CA PRO A 175 -10.42 6.58 -6.24
C PRO A 175 -11.89 6.31 -6.61
N TYR A 176 -12.57 5.50 -5.80
CA TYR A 176 -14.00 5.19 -5.93
C TYR A 176 -14.87 6.36 -5.43
N ARG A 177 -15.88 6.76 -6.23
CA ARG A 177 -16.93 7.69 -5.81
C ARG A 177 -18.30 7.10 -6.17
N LYS A 178 -19.10 6.75 -5.15
CA LYS A 178 -20.43 6.19 -5.31
C LYS A 178 -21.36 7.22 -5.96
N GLN A 179 -21.90 6.93 -7.14
CA GLN A 179 -23.08 7.62 -7.68
C GLN A 179 -24.26 6.65 -7.62
N SER A 180 -25.32 7.03 -6.91
CA SER A 180 -26.56 6.26 -6.85
C SER A 180 -27.39 6.55 -8.10
N THR A 181 -27.49 5.61 -9.02
CA THR A 181 -28.48 5.67 -10.10
C THR A 181 -29.71 4.84 -9.71
N ASN A 182 -30.78 5.52 -9.32
CA ASN A 182 -32.11 4.91 -9.26
C ASN A 182 -32.58 4.70 -10.71
N HIS A 183 -32.56 3.46 -11.19
CA HIS A 183 -33.32 3.08 -12.39
C HIS A 183 -34.74 2.67 -11.97
N GLN A 184 -35.69 3.61 -12.10
CA GLN A 184 -37.09 3.25 -12.25
C GLN A 184 -37.37 2.95 -13.72
N ARG A 185 -38.07 1.84 -13.94
CA ARG A 185 -38.43 1.25 -15.24
C ARG A 185 -39.37 2.12 -16.05
#